data_AF-S2L7U1-F1
#
_entry.id   AF-S2L7U1-F1
#
_cell.length_a   1.000
_cell.length_b   1.000
_cell.length_c   1.000
_cell.angle_alpha   90.00
_cell.angle_beta   90.00
_cell.angle_gamma   90.00
#
_symmetry.space_group_name_H-M   'P 1'
#
loop_
_entity.id
_entity.type
_entity.pdbx_description
1 polymer ?
#
loop_
_entity_poly.entity_id
_entity_poly.type
_entity_poly.pdbx_seq_one_letter_code
_entity_poly.pdbx_strand_id
1 'polypeptide(L)'
;MNKRQQLERLMTLRERRQQRAEFALIEQQRSCQAEAERISTLDDQLSEQRHAFDQQEQELFDAMQGASWSAQKLEQVRQAIDDHYQHQAELNETRQVADREYLHQLTERDQRASEWAHQVRARKALEMLLERRRRTDRLAEEGRAELDLEDETPRGGH
;
A
#
# COMPACT_ATOMS: atom_id res chain seq x y z
N MET A 1 -12.72 -21.78 32.30
CA MET A 1 -12.93 -21.56 30.85
C MET A 1 -12.30 -22.72 30.10
N ASN A 2 -13.04 -23.43 29.25
CA ASN A 2 -12.53 -24.66 28.61
C ASN A 2 -11.54 -24.31 27.47
N LYS A 3 -10.52 -25.15 27.25
CA LYS A 3 -9.50 -25.00 26.19
C LYS A 3 -10.09 -24.76 24.80
N ARG A 4 -11.29 -25.30 24.53
CA ARG A 4 -12.03 -25.08 23.27
C ARG A 4 -12.45 -23.61 23.09
N GLN A 5 -13.03 -23.00 24.12
CA GLN A 5 -13.43 -21.59 24.11
C GLN A 5 -12.22 -20.65 24.00
N GLN A 6 -11.08 -21.02 24.61
CA GLN A 6 -9.82 -20.28 24.47
C GLN A 6 -9.33 -20.27 23.02
N LEU A 7 -9.39 -21.41 22.34
CA LEU A 7 -8.96 -21.54 20.95
C LEU A 7 -9.90 -20.84 19.96
N GLU A 8 -11.21 -20.93 20.16
CA GLU A 8 -12.19 -20.19 19.35
C GLU A 8 -11.97 -18.67 19.49
N ARG A 9 -11.76 -18.18 20.72
CA ARG A 9 -11.40 -16.77 20.95
C ARG A 9 -10.09 -16.38 20.26
N LEU A 10 -9.08 -17.26 20.28
CA LEU A 10 -7.81 -17.00 19.62
C LEU A 10 -7.94 -16.96 18.10
N MET A 11 -8.77 -17.83 17.51
CA MET A 11 -9.10 -17.79 16.08
C MET A 11 -9.76 -16.48 15.68
N THR A 12 -10.84 -16.10 16.38
CA THR A 12 -11.53 -14.82 16.11
C THR A 12 -10.59 -13.63 16.25
N LEU A 13 -9.67 -13.66 17.22
CA LEU A 13 -8.66 -12.60 17.39
C LEU A 13 -7.69 -12.54 16.20
N ARG A 14 -7.20 -13.69 15.71
CA ARG A 14 -6.28 -13.75 14.55
C ARG A 14 -6.97 -13.32 13.26
N GLU A 15 -8.22 -13.72 13.04
CA GLU A 15 -9.04 -13.27 11.91
C GLU A 15 -9.19 -11.75 11.90
N ARG A 16 -9.57 -11.16 13.03
CA ARG A 16 -9.68 -9.69 13.16
C ARG A 16 -8.36 -8.98 12.92
N ARG A 17 -7.24 -9.52 13.41
CA ARG A 17 -5.90 -8.95 13.17
C ARG A 17 -5.49 -9.03 11.70
N GLN A 18 -5.77 -10.15 11.03
CA GLN A 18 -5.53 -10.29 9.60
C GLN A 18 -6.36 -9.26 8.80
N GLN A 19 -7.66 -9.16 9.08
CA GLN A 19 -8.54 -8.20 8.39
C GLN A 19 -8.08 -6.76 8.56
N ARG A 20 -7.65 -6.37 9.77
CA ARG A 20 -7.09 -5.04 10.03
C ARG A 20 -5.80 -4.79 9.26
N ALA A 21 -4.89 -5.77 9.22
CA ALA A 21 -3.64 -5.65 8.48
C ALA A 21 -3.88 -5.58 6.96
N GLU A 22 -4.87 -6.32 6.46
CA GLU A 22 -5.31 -6.28 5.06
C GLU A 22 -5.88 -4.92 4.70
N PHE A 23 -6.78 -4.38 5.53
CA PHE A 23 -7.34 -3.05 5.34
C PHE A 23 -6.25 -1.96 5.33
N ALA A 24 -5.33 -2.01 6.30
CA ALA A 24 -4.21 -1.06 6.35
C ALA A 24 -3.30 -1.16 5.11
N LEU A 25 -3.07 -2.36 4.58
CA LEU A 25 -2.32 -2.55 3.34
C LEU A 25 -3.05 -1.94 2.13
N ILE A 26 -4.37 -2.12 2.04
CA ILE A 26 -5.18 -1.54 0.95
C ILE A 26 -5.18 -0.01 1.02
N GLU A 27 -5.34 0.57 2.21
CA GLU A 27 -5.24 2.02 2.39
C GLU A 27 -3.86 2.53 1.97
N GLN A 28 -2.80 1.84 2.38
CA GLN A 28 -1.44 2.21 2.02
C GLN A 28 -1.18 2.12 0.50
N GLN A 29 -1.74 1.12 -0.18
CA GLN A 29 -1.68 1.03 -1.64
C GLN A 29 -2.37 2.19 -2.34
N ARG A 30 -3.51 2.66 -1.80
CA ARG A 30 -4.21 3.85 -2.31
C ARG A 30 -3.38 5.11 -2.11
N SER A 31 -2.72 5.27 -0.96
CA SER A 31 -1.82 6.40 -0.73
C SER A 31 -0.66 6.42 -1.72
N CYS A 32 -0.03 5.27 -1.98
CA CYS A 32 1.00 5.17 -3.02
C CYS A 32 0.47 5.56 -4.40
N GLN A 33 -0.74 5.12 -4.77
CA GLN A 33 -1.35 5.47 -6.05
C GLN A 33 -1.62 6.96 -6.16
N ALA A 34 -2.18 7.58 -5.10
CA ALA A 34 -2.46 9.01 -5.07
C ALA A 34 -1.19 9.86 -5.23
N GLU A 35 -0.09 9.50 -4.56
CA GLU A 35 1.18 10.21 -4.72
C GLU A 35 1.79 10.00 -6.11
N ALA A 36 1.65 8.82 -6.71
CA ALA A 36 2.09 8.60 -8.09
C ALA A 36 1.30 9.44 -9.11
N GLU A 37 -0.02 9.55 -8.93
CA GLU A 37 -0.89 10.41 -9.75
C GLU A 37 -0.53 11.90 -9.57
N ARG A 38 -0.20 12.31 -8.35
CA ARG A 38 0.29 13.66 -8.06
C ARG A 38 1.61 13.96 -8.77
N ILE A 39 2.57 13.03 -8.74
CA ILE A 39 3.85 13.18 -9.46
C ILE A 39 3.60 13.30 -10.97
N SER A 40 2.76 12.43 -11.54
CA SER A 40 2.40 12.51 -12.97
C SER A 40 1.82 13.87 -13.35
N THR A 41 0.91 14.41 -12.52
CA THR A 41 0.30 15.72 -12.76
C THR A 41 1.35 16.84 -12.71
N LEU A 42 2.31 16.77 -11.79
CA LEU A 42 3.40 17.76 -11.69
C LEU A 42 4.35 17.67 -12.89
N ASP A 43 4.66 16.46 -13.35
CA ASP A 43 5.49 16.24 -14.53
C ASP A 43 4.79 16.76 -15.80
N ASP A 44 3.47 16.59 -15.92
CA ASP A 44 2.66 17.17 -17.01
C ASP A 44 2.69 18.71 -16.96
N GLN A 45 2.48 19.32 -15.79
CA GLN A 45 2.55 20.77 -15.59
C GLN A 45 3.93 21.33 -15.95
N LEU A 46 5.01 20.66 -15.53
CA LEU A 46 6.38 21.06 -15.88
C LEU A 46 6.61 20.98 -17.40
N SER A 47 6.06 19.95 -18.06
CA SER A 47 6.17 19.80 -19.51
C SER A 47 5.40 20.89 -20.26
N GLU A 48 4.17 21.17 -19.85
CA GLU A 48 3.34 22.25 -20.41
C GLU A 48 4.01 23.62 -20.24
N GLN A 49 4.53 23.90 -19.04
CA GLN A 49 5.21 25.16 -18.75
C GLN A 49 6.47 25.34 -19.62
N ARG A 50 7.26 24.28 -19.81
CA ARG A 50 8.44 24.31 -20.70
C ARG A 50 8.04 24.57 -22.13
N HIS A 51 7.05 23.85 -22.67
CA HIS A 51 6.59 24.07 -24.03
C HIS A 51 6.01 25.46 -24.25
N ALA A 52 5.24 25.99 -23.30
CA ALA A 52 4.71 27.35 -23.37
C ALA A 52 5.84 28.39 -23.38
N PHE A 53 6.88 28.18 -22.58
CA PHE A 53 8.02 29.08 -22.54
C PHE A 53 8.89 29.01 -23.80
N ASP A 54 9.15 27.81 -24.33
CA ASP A 54 9.85 27.62 -25.60
C ASP A 54 9.13 28.37 -26.75
N GLN A 55 7.79 28.28 -26.79
CA GLN A 55 6.97 29.01 -27.76
C GLN A 55 7.10 30.52 -27.58
N GLN A 56 7.01 31.00 -26.33
CA GLN A 56 7.17 32.42 -26.02
C GLN A 56 8.57 32.92 -26.39
N GLU A 57 9.63 32.16 -26.12
CA GLU A 57 11.00 32.51 -26.48
C GLU A 57 11.17 32.62 -28.00
N GLN A 58 10.58 31.69 -28.75
CA GLN A 58 10.57 31.74 -30.21
C GLN A 58 9.82 32.98 -30.74
N GLU A 59 8.64 33.28 -30.22
CA GLU A 59 7.88 34.49 -30.59
C GLU A 59 8.66 35.77 -30.30
N LEU A 60 9.35 35.82 -29.16
CA LEU A 60 10.23 36.92 -28.78
C LEU A 60 11.41 37.06 -29.74
N PHE A 61 12.04 35.95 -30.13
CA PHE A 61 13.13 35.93 -31.09
C PHE A 61 12.69 36.45 -32.46
N ASP A 62 11.55 35.98 -32.97
CA ASP A 62 11.00 36.40 -34.26
C ASP A 62 10.58 37.87 -34.25
N ALA A 63 9.99 38.35 -33.15
CA ALA A 63 9.60 39.74 -32.98
C ALA A 63 10.80 40.70 -32.84
N MET A 64 11.97 40.23 -32.41
CA MET A 64 13.21 41.03 -32.39
C MET A 64 13.82 41.23 -33.79
N GLN A 65 13.58 40.32 -34.74
CA GLN A 65 14.09 40.44 -36.11
C GLN A 65 13.35 41.52 -36.93
N GLY A 66 12.12 41.89 -36.53
CA GLY A 66 11.25 42.80 -37.28
C GLY A 66 11.20 44.26 -36.81
N ALA A 67 11.63 44.58 -35.58
CA ALA A 67 11.55 45.95 -35.03
C ALA A 67 12.46 46.16 -33.80
N SER A 68 12.92 47.41 -33.59
CA SER A 68 13.59 47.77 -32.33
C SER A 68 12.58 47.86 -31.19
N TRP A 69 12.80 47.12 -30.11
CA TRP A 69 11.92 47.16 -28.94
C TRP A 69 12.16 48.39 -28.07
N SER A 70 11.10 48.86 -27.41
CA SER A 70 11.21 49.88 -26.38
C SER A 70 11.81 49.31 -25.10
N ALA A 71 12.45 50.16 -24.28
CA ALA A 71 12.98 49.76 -22.97
C ALA A 71 11.89 49.15 -22.07
N GLN A 72 10.65 49.66 -22.13
CA GLN A 72 9.52 49.10 -21.40
C GLN A 72 9.20 47.67 -21.85
N LYS A 73 9.24 47.38 -23.15
CA LYS A 73 8.98 46.03 -23.66
C LYS A 73 10.08 45.06 -23.25
N LEU A 74 11.34 45.48 -23.27
CA LEU A 74 12.46 44.69 -22.79
C LEU A 74 12.33 44.33 -21.30
N GLU A 75 11.93 45.29 -20.46
CA GLU A 75 11.72 45.03 -19.04
C GLU A 75 10.54 44.08 -18.78
N GLN A 76 9.44 44.22 -19.54
CA GLN A 76 8.30 43.28 -19.45
C GLN A 76 8.72 41.84 -19.80
N VAL A 77 9.55 41.68 -20.83
CA VAL A 77 10.04 40.37 -21.25
C VAL A 77 10.98 39.79 -20.19
N ARG A 78 11.90 40.60 -19.66
CA ARG A 78 12.77 40.19 -18.56
C ARG A 78 11.97 39.71 -17.36
N GLN A 79 10.96 40.47 -16.93
CA GLN A 79 10.11 40.09 -15.80
C GLN A 79 9.36 38.77 -16.08
N ALA A 80 8.80 38.60 -17.28
CA ALA A 80 8.10 37.36 -17.63
C ALA A 80 9.02 36.12 -17.62
N ILE A 81 10.29 36.29 -18.01
CA ILE A 81 11.31 35.24 -17.93
C ILE A 81 11.65 34.92 -16.47
N ASP A 82 11.86 35.95 -15.65
CA ASP A 82 12.14 35.78 -14.22
C ASP A 82 10.97 35.06 -13.51
N ASP A 83 9.73 35.46 -13.80
CA ASP A 83 8.50 34.83 -13.27
C ASP A 83 8.39 33.35 -13.71
N HIS A 84 8.72 33.05 -14.97
CA HIS A 84 8.74 31.67 -15.47
C HIS A 84 9.72 30.80 -14.68
N TYR A 85 10.97 31.26 -14.50
CA TYR A 85 11.98 30.50 -13.77
C TYR A 85 11.62 30.31 -12.29
N GLN A 86 11.02 31.33 -11.65
CA GLN A 86 10.52 31.21 -10.29
C GLN A 86 9.44 30.13 -10.19
N HIS A 87 8.43 30.17 -11.06
CA HIS A 87 7.37 29.18 -11.06
C HIS A 87 7.88 27.76 -11.37
N GLN A 88 8.85 27.64 -12.30
CA GLN A 88 9.47 26.36 -12.62
C GLN A 88 10.25 25.80 -11.41
N ALA A 89 10.93 26.66 -10.64
CA ALA A 89 11.61 26.25 -9.43
C ALA A 89 10.63 25.74 -8.36
N GLU A 90 9.50 26.42 -8.17
CA GLU A 90 8.43 26.01 -7.24
C GLU A 90 7.83 24.65 -7.60
N LEU A 91 7.55 24.41 -8.90
CA LEU A 91 7.03 23.12 -9.37
C LEU A 91 8.06 22.01 -9.18
N ASN A 92 9.33 22.25 -9.49
CA ASN A 92 10.41 21.29 -9.26
C ASN A 92 10.57 20.96 -7.78
N GLU A 93 10.52 21.95 -6.88
CA GLU A 93 10.57 21.71 -5.43
C GLU A 93 9.38 20.87 -4.97
N THR A 94 8.17 21.22 -5.41
CA THR A 94 6.95 20.47 -5.10
C THR A 94 7.04 19.01 -5.58
N ARG A 95 7.58 18.80 -6.77
CA ARG A 95 7.82 17.47 -7.35
C ARG A 95 8.83 16.66 -6.55
N GLN A 96 9.93 17.27 -6.11
CA GLN A 96 10.90 16.61 -5.23
C GLN A 96 10.30 16.23 -3.87
N VAL A 97 9.43 17.06 -3.31
CA VAL A 97 8.70 16.72 -2.07
C VAL A 97 7.77 15.54 -2.32
N ALA A 98 7.02 15.54 -3.41
CA ALA A 98 6.13 14.44 -3.79
C ALA A 98 6.91 13.12 -4.00
N ASP A 99 8.08 13.15 -4.62
CA ASP A 99 8.94 11.96 -4.76
C ASP A 99 9.37 11.37 -3.41
N ARG A 100 9.79 12.23 -2.47
CA ARG A 100 10.18 11.78 -1.13
C ARG A 100 9.02 11.16 -0.39
N GLU A 101 7.84 11.77 -0.51
CA GLU A 101 6.61 11.24 0.07
C GLU A 101 6.25 9.90 -0.58
N TYR A 102 6.30 9.78 -1.90
CA TYR A 102 6.04 8.53 -2.61
C TYR A 102 6.98 7.41 -2.16
N LEU A 103 8.28 7.67 -2.01
CA LEU A 103 9.24 6.70 -1.47
C LEU A 103 8.93 6.31 -0.02
N HIS A 104 8.48 7.25 0.80
CA HIS A 104 8.02 6.98 2.15
C HIS A 104 6.78 6.06 2.13
N GLN A 105 5.78 6.38 1.30
CA GLN A 105 4.56 5.57 1.15
C GLN A 105 4.87 4.15 0.63
N LEU A 106 5.83 3.99 -0.29
CA LEU A 106 6.30 2.68 -0.75
C LEU A 106 6.94 1.86 0.38
N THR A 107 7.76 2.50 1.20
CA THR A 107 8.40 1.85 2.35
C THR A 107 7.36 1.39 3.37
N GLU A 108 6.37 2.23 3.68
CA GLU A 108 5.27 1.87 4.57
C GLU A 108 4.41 0.74 3.97
N ARG A 109 4.16 0.73 2.66
CA ARG A 109 3.45 -0.36 1.98
C ARG A 109 4.14 -1.70 2.19
N ASP A 110 5.45 -1.74 2.04
CA ASP A 110 6.22 -2.97 2.19
C ASP A 110 6.24 -3.48 3.65
N GLN A 111 6.24 -2.55 4.62
CA GLN A 111 6.03 -2.88 6.04
C GLN A 111 4.63 -3.47 6.26
N ARG A 112 3.56 -2.82 5.77
CA ARG A 112 2.18 -3.34 5.88
C ARG A 112 2.00 -4.70 5.21
N ALA A 113 2.63 -4.92 4.06
CA ALA A 113 2.61 -6.19 3.36
C ALA A 113 3.25 -7.30 4.20
N SER A 114 4.39 -6.99 4.85
CA SER A 114 5.08 -7.90 5.76
C SER A 114 4.24 -8.22 7.00
N GLU A 115 3.58 -7.23 7.58
CA GLU A 115 2.66 -7.40 8.72
C GLU A 115 1.47 -8.29 8.33
N TRP A 116 0.81 -8.01 7.21
CA TRP A 116 -0.30 -8.81 6.71
C TRP A 116 0.13 -10.26 6.47
N ALA A 117 1.26 -10.48 5.79
CA ALA A 117 1.80 -11.82 5.55
C ALA A 117 2.10 -12.57 6.87
N HIS A 118 2.59 -11.87 7.89
CA HIS A 118 2.78 -12.45 9.22
C HIS A 118 1.43 -12.86 9.85
N GLN A 119 0.40 -12.02 9.80
CA GLN A 119 -0.92 -12.35 10.34
C GLN A 119 -1.57 -13.55 9.61
N VAL A 120 -1.44 -13.62 8.29
CA VAL A 120 -1.92 -14.75 7.47
C VAL A 120 -1.23 -16.04 7.90
N ARG A 121 0.11 -16.04 8.02
CA ARG A 121 0.88 -17.22 8.49
C ARG A 121 0.48 -17.63 9.90
N ALA A 122 0.31 -16.66 10.80
CA ALA A 122 -0.13 -16.93 12.16
C ALA A 122 -1.53 -17.59 12.17
N ARG A 123 -2.50 -17.06 11.42
CA ARG A 123 -3.83 -17.68 11.33
C ARG A 123 -3.74 -19.11 10.81
N LYS A 124 -3.05 -19.34 9.68
CA LYS A 124 -2.89 -20.67 9.08
C LYS A 124 -2.25 -21.67 10.04
N ALA A 125 -1.24 -21.24 10.80
CA ALA A 125 -0.61 -22.09 11.81
C ALA A 125 -1.60 -22.50 12.92
N LEU A 126 -2.52 -21.61 13.32
CA LEU A 126 -3.55 -21.96 14.31
C LEU A 126 -4.61 -22.90 13.74
N GLU A 127 -5.02 -22.71 12.49
CA GLU A 127 -5.93 -23.61 11.78
C GLU A 127 -5.34 -25.04 11.71
N MET A 128 -4.06 -25.17 11.36
CA MET A 128 -3.36 -26.46 11.36
C MET A 128 -3.31 -27.11 12.74
N LEU A 129 -3.08 -26.34 13.80
CA LEU A 129 -3.09 -26.87 15.18
C LEU A 129 -4.48 -27.35 15.59
N LEU A 130 -5.53 -26.61 15.19
CA LEU A 130 -6.91 -27.00 15.44
C LEU A 130 -7.30 -28.29 14.72
N GLU A 131 -6.89 -28.43 13.46
CA GLU A 131 -7.13 -29.63 12.67
C GLU A 131 -6.43 -30.85 13.28
N ARG A 132 -5.15 -30.71 13.66
CA ARG A 132 -4.41 -31.77 14.36
C ARG A 132 -5.10 -32.20 15.64
N ARG A 133 -5.55 -31.24 16.45
CA ARG A 133 -6.27 -31.53 17.69
C ARG A 133 -7.58 -32.27 17.43
N ARG A 134 -8.38 -31.82 16.45
CA ARG A 134 -9.63 -32.50 16.07
C ARG A 134 -9.38 -33.95 15.64
N ARG A 135 -8.28 -34.19 14.92
CA ARG A 135 -7.88 -35.55 14.53
C ARG A 135 -7.52 -36.41 15.75
N THR A 136 -6.75 -35.86 16.71
CA THR A 136 -6.43 -36.57 17.96
C THR A 136 -7.68 -36.86 18.79
N ASP A 137 -8.59 -35.89 18.92
CA ASP A 137 -9.83 -36.06 19.68
C ASP A 137 -10.70 -37.18 19.05
N ARG A 138 -10.81 -37.24 17.71
CA ARG A 138 -11.50 -38.32 16.99
C ARG A 138 -10.87 -39.69 17.22
N LEU A 139 -9.55 -39.80 17.11
CA LEU A 139 -8.84 -41.07 17.38
C LEU A 139 -9.07 -41.57 18.81
N ALA A 140 -9.14 -40.65 19.78
CA ALA A 140 -9.44 -41.00 21.18
C ALA A 140 -10.92 -41.39 21.40
N GLU A 141 -11.84 -40.86 20.60
CA GLU A 141 -13.25 -41.29 20.59
C GLU A 141 -13.39 -42.68 19.96
N GLU A 142 -12.74 -42.92 18.82
CA GLU A 142 -12.70 -44.24 18.16
C GLU A 142 -12.11 -45.31 19.09
N GLY A 143 -10.95 -45.05 19.70
CA GLY A 143 -10.34 -46.01 20.63
C GLY A 143 -11.17 -46.26 21.90
N ARG A 144 -11.95 -45.29 22.38
CA ARG A 144 -12.91 -45.52 23.48
C ARG A 144 -14.06 -46.40 23.03
N ALA A 145 -14.62 -46.14 21.85
CA ALA A 145 -15.68 -46.97 21.30
C ALA A 145 -15.22 -48.42 21.06
N GLU A 146 -13.97 -48.64 20.62
CA GLU A 146 -13.39 -49.98 20.49
C GLU A 146 -13.26 -50.68 21.85
N LEU A 147 -12.79 -49.99 22.88
CA LEU A 147 -12.70 -50.54 24.25
C LEU A 147 -14.07 -50.88 24.82
N ASP A 148 -15.06 -50.01 24.64
CA ASP A 148 -16.44 -50.25 25.10
C ASP A 148 -17.03 -51.51 24.42
N LEU A 149 -16.74 -51.73 23.13
CA LEU A 149 -17.15 -52.94 22.40
C LEU A 149 -16.45 -54.22 22.91
N GLU A 150 -15.18 -54.15 23.31
CA GLU A 150 -14.46 -55.28 23.89
C GLU A 150 -14.98 -55.63 25.29
N ASP A 151 -15.29 -54.63 26.12
CA ASP A 151 -15.83 -54.82 27.48
C ASP A 151 -17.30 -55.33 27.48
N GLU A 152 -18.09 -55.00 26.45
CA GLU A 152 -19.48 -55.45 26.32
C GLU A 152 -19.62 -56.88 25.76
N THR A 153 -18.55 -57.50 25.26
CA THR A 153 -18.60 -58.92 24.87
C THR A 153 -18.59 -59.82 26.10
N PRO A 154 -19.66 -60.60 26.38
CA PRO A 154 -19.63 -61.56 27.48
C PRO A 154 -18.59 -62.61 27.11
N ARG A 155 -17.50 -62.67 27.88
CA ARG A 155 -16.60 -63.83 27.87
C ARG A 155 -17.46 -65.05 28.20
N GLY A 156 -17.81 -65.80 27.15
CA GLY A 156 -18.68 -66.96 27.25
C GLY A 156 -18.20 -67.88 28.36
N GLY A 157 -19.00 -67.98 29.41
CA GLY A 157 -18.87 -69.02 30.42
C GLY A 157 -19.33 -70.33 29.80
N HIS A 158 -18.37 -71.22 29.56
CA HIS A 158 -18.60 -72.66 29.51
C HIS A 158 -18.06 -73.27 30.80
#